data_AF-R6D4N5-F1
#
_entry.id   AF-R6D4N5-F1
#
_cell.length_a   1.000
_cell.length_b   1.000
_cell.length_c   1.000
_cell.angle_alpha   90.00
_cell.angle_beta   90.00
_cell.angle_gamma   90.00
#
_symmetry.space_group_name_H-M   'P 1'
#
loop_
_entity.id
_entity.type
_entity.pdbx_description
1 polymer ?
#
loop_
_entity_poly.entity_id
_entity_poly.type
_entity_poly.pdbx_seq_one_letter_code
_entity_poly.pdbx_strand_id
1 'polypeptide(L)'
;MGNEADEALENEALEAAKNADKVVVFAGLPDTFESEGYDRKHMRMPECQLRLIEKLSEVNENIVVLLHNGSPVEMPFIEKIKGLIEMYLGGQAVGEAEIALLYGRANPSGKLAETFPQKLADNPSYLNFPGEGDDVNYAEGVFVGYRYYDKKQIKPLFPFGYGMSYTQFEYSDLRISAHEVSEGKSFTAELTVKNIGSRDGAETVQLYIAPTEASVIRPEKELKGFEKVFLKAGESKRIAFRLDQSAFAYWSVKLHKWFAESGRYEVLIGASSADIRLSDAVRFNGREKLPVKFTLDSACGDITAVPEGLAVFAKLMESVDIGTNGGADALGESGEEMALAMAGDLPLHAILSFCGIADITREKLQMMVDELNEQLGAE
;
A
#
# COMPACT_ATOMS: atom_id res chain seq x y z
N MET A 1 12.66 -34.71 -8.33
CA MET A 1 11.76 -34.84 -9.49
C MET A 1 11.06 -33.51 -9.66
N GLY A 2 11.26 -32.80 -10.77
CA GLY A 2 10.60 -31.51 -11.03
C GLY A 2 11.49 -30.41 -11.60
N ASN A 3 12.82 -30.55 -11.56
CA ASN A 3 13.76 -29.57 -12.11
C ASN A 3 14.71 -30.13 -13.18
N GLU A 4 14.59 -31.43 -13.48
CA GLU A 4 15.38 -32.07 -14.53
C GLU A 4 14.67 -31.92 -15.86
N ALA A 5 15.44 -31.61 -16.89
CA ALA A 5 14.94 -31.56 -18.24
C ALA A 5 15.14 -32.90 -18.94
N ASP A 6 14.11 -33.33 -19.66
CA ASP A 6 14.18 -34.44 -20.60
C ASP A 6 14.19 -33.86 -22.02
N GLU A 7 15.32 -34.01 -22.73
CA GLU A 7 15.47 -33.48 -24.08
C GLU A 7 14.51 -34.13 -25.09
N ALA A 8 14.12 -35.38 -24.88
CA ALA A 8 13.18 -36.05 -25.77
C ALA A 8 11.77 -35.43 -25.63
N LEU A 9 11.31 -35.24 -24.39
CA LEU A 9 10.01 -34.61 -24.12
C LEU A 9 9.98 -33.13 -24.54
N GLU A 10 11.09 -32.41 -24.34
CA GLU A 10 11.21 -31.02 -24.80
C GLU A 10 11.11 -30.92 -26.32
N ASN A 11 11.83 -31.77 -27.06
CA ASN A 11 11.77 -31.79 -28.53
C ASN A 11 10.37 -32.19 -29.03
N GLU A 12 9.71 -33.14 -28.37
CA GLU A 12 8.32 -33.51 -28.68
C GLU A 12 7.37 -32.31 -28.51
N ALA A 13 7.48 -31.58 -27.39
CA ALA A 13 6.68 -30.39 -27.14
C ALA A 13 6.92 -29.29 -28.19
N LEU A 14 8.17 -29.09 -28.62
CA LEU A 14 8.53 -28.11 -29.65
C LEU A 14 7.96 -28.47 -31.03
N GLU A 15 8.03 -29.74 -31.43
CA GLU A 15 7.42 -30.19 -32.69
C GLU A 15 5.89 -30.09 -32.68
N ALA A 16 5.25 -30.40 -31.54
CA ALA A 16 3.81 -30.20 -31.39
C ALA A 16 3.44 -28.70 -31.49
N ALA A 17 4.21 -27.82 -30.84
CA ALA A 17 3.96 -26.39 -30.82
C ALA A 17 4.08 -25.72 -32.21
N LYS A 18 5.04 -26.15 -33.04
CA LYS A 18 5.19 -25.64 -34.42
C LYS A 18 3.96 -25.87 -35.29
N ASN A 19 3.21 -26.94 -35.00
CA ASN A 19 2.06 -27.38 -35.80
C ASN A 19 0.71 -26.98 -35.19
N ALA A 20 0.70 -26.20 -34.10
CA ALA A 20 -0.51 -25.81 -33.39
C ALA A 20 -0.86 -24.33 -33.60
N ASP A 21 -2.15 -24.01 -33.72
CA ASP A 21 -2.60 -22.61 -33.78
C ASP A 21 -2.35 -21.84 -32.47
N LYS A 22 -2.45 -22.55 -31.34
CA LYS A 22 -2.29 -22.04 -29.97
C LYS A 22 -1.63 -23.10 -29.11
N VAL A 23 -0.79 -22.67 -28.18
CA VAL A 23 -0.11 -23.53 -27.22
C VAL A 23 -0.58 -23.17 -25.82
N VAL A 24 -1.03 -24.16 -25.06
CA VAL A 24 -1.42 -24.00 -23.65
C VAL A 24 -0.40 -24.74 -22.80
N VAL A 25 0.31 -24.00 -21.95
CA VAL A 25 1.36 -24.53 -21.08
C VAL A 25 0.84 -24.56 -19.64
N PHE A 26 0.91 -25.73 -19.02
CA PHE A 26 0.67 -25.90 -17.59
C PHE A 26 2.00 -25.83 -16.87
N ALA A 27 2.17 -24.86 -16.00
CA ALA A 27 3.40 -24.60 -15.27
C ALA A 27 3.09 -24.26 -13.81
N GLY A 28 4.09 -24.31 -12.95
CA GLY A 28 3.89 -24.04 -11.53
C GLY A 28 4.94 -24.68 -10.64
N LEU A 29 4.58 -24.85 -9.38
CA LEU A 29 5.47 -25.36 -8.36
C LEU A 29 5.16 -26.84 -8.06
N PRO A 30 6.17 -27.71 -8.01
CA PRO A 30 5.98 -29.08 -7.54
C PRO A 30 5.79 -29.09 -6.01
N ASP A 31 5.19 -30.15 -5.47
CA ASP A 31 4.96 -30.33 -4.02
C ASP A 31 6.22 -30.09 -3.17
N THR A 32 7.40 -30.46 -3.69
CA THR A 32 8.68 -30.27 -2.98
C THR A 32 9.11 -28.81 -2.85
N PHE A 33 8.44 -27.89 -3.54
CA PHE A 33 8.69 -26.46 -3.41
C PHE A 33 7.69 -25.82 -2.44
N GLU A 34 6.50 -26.38 -2.25
CA GLU A 34 5.46 -25.82 -1.37
C GLU A 34 4.83 -26.93 -0.52
N SER A 35 5.46 -27.22 0.61
CA SER A 35 4.97 -28.24 1.55
C SER A 35 5.06 -27.74 2.97
N GLU A 36 4.20 -28.29 3.83
CA GLU A 36 4.25 -28.08 5.27
C GLU A 36 5.62 -28.50 5.83
N GLY A 37 6.13 -27.70 6.77
CA GLY A 37 7.35 -28.00 7.52
C GLY A 37 8.62 -27.30 7.04
N TYR A 38 8.57 -26.54 5.93
CA TYR A 38 9.68 -25.69 5.51
C TYR A 38 9.23 -24.57 4.58
N ASP A 39 10.04 -23.52 4.52
CA ASP A 39 9.83 -22.38 3.62
C ASP A 39 10.65 -22.49 2.34
N ARG A 40 10.15 -21.85 1.27
CA ARG A 40 10.90 -21.68 0.03
C ARG A 40 12.10 -20.77 0.23
N LYS A 41 13.23 -21.15 -0.39
CA LYS A 41 14.46 -20.33 -0.40
C LYS A 41 14.53 -19.33 -1.57
N HIS A 42 13.61 -19.41 -2.52
CA HIS A 42 13.54 -18.55 -3.69
C HIS A 42 12.13 -18.49 -4.28
N MET A 43 11.85 -17.45 -5.07
CA MET A 43 10.58 -17.30 -5.80
C MET A 43 10.58 -17.90 -7.21
N ARG A 44 11.72 -18.39 -7.70
CA ARG A 44 11.81 -19.01 -9.05
C ARG A 44 10.95 -20.26 -9.18
N MET A 45 10.38 -20.44 -10.37
CA MET A 45 9.80 -21.71 -10.83
C MET A 45 10.92 -22.72 -11.19
N PRO A 46 10.60 -24.01 -11.43
CA PRO A 46 11.58 -24.96 -11.93
C PRO A 46 12.20 -24.52 -13.26
N GLU A 47 13.53 -24.61 -13.35
CA GLU A 47 14.33 -24.16 -14.48
C GLU A 47 13.96 -24.88 -15.78
N CYS A 48 13.64 -26.18 -15.71
CA CYS A 48 13.21 -26.94 -16.88
C CYS A 48 11.90 -26.40 -17.49
N GLN A 49 10.97 -25.91 -16.66
CA GLN A 49 9.73 -25.28 -17.14
C GLN A 49 10.01 -23.91 -17.75
N LEU A 50 10.87 -23.10 -17.12
CA LEU A 50 11.29 -21.80 -17.66
C LEU A 50 11.95 -21.95 -19.03
N ARG A 51 12.87 -22.91 -19.15
CA ARG A 51 13.57 -23.22 -20.41
C ARG A 51 12.62 -23.72 -21.49
N LEU A 52 11.63 -24.55 -21.13
CA LEU A 52 10.63 -25.03 -22.08
C LEU A 52 9.76 -23.87 -22.59
N ILE A 53 9.24 -23.01 -21.70
CA ILE A 53 8.44 -21.84 -22.10
C ILE A 53 9.24 -20.91 -23.02
N GLU A 54 10.51 -20.68 -22.69
CA GLU A 54 11.41 -19.89 -23.53
C GLU A 54 11.50 -20.46 -24.95
N LYS A 55 11.84 -21.74 -25.09
CA LYS A 55 11.97 -22.40 -26.40
C LYS A 55 10.64 -22.48 -27.16
N LEU A 56 9.52 -22.69 -26.45
CA LEU A 56 8.19 -22.66 -27.06
C LEU A 56 7.90 -21.28 -27.68
N SER A 57 8.30 -20.20 -27.00
CA SER A 57 8.08 -18.82 -27.49
C SER A 57 8.86 -18.50 -28.76
N GLU A 58 9.95 -19.22 -29.03
CA GLU A 58 10.72 -19.09 -30.27
C GLU A 58 10.03 -19.75 -31.48
N VAL A 59 9.15 -20.73 -31.25
CA VAL A 59 8.49 -21.51 -32.32
C VAL A 59 7.00 -21.22 -32.46
N ASN A 60 6.36 -20.63 -31.45
CA ASN A 60 4.95 -20.25 -31.49
C ASN A 60 4.69 -19.00 -30.63
N GLU A 61 4.10 -17.97 -31.23
CA GLU A 61 3.77 -16.72 -30.53
C GLU A 61 2.45 -16.78 -29.73
N ASN A 62 1.58 -17.77 -29.98
CA ASN A 62 0.25 -17.89 -29.38
C ASN A 62 0.25 -18.76 -28.12
N ILE A 63 1.08 -18.38 -27.15
CA ILE A 63 1.22 -19.11 -25.89
C ILE A 63 0.29 -18.53 -24.81
N VAL A 64 -0.43 -19.42 -24.14
CA VAL A 64 -1.16 -19.15 -22.90
C VAL A 64 -0.59 -20.04 -21.80
N VAL A 65 -0.24 -19.46 -20.65
CA VAL A 65 0.27 -20.20 -19.49
C VAL A 65 -0.81 -20.28 -18.40
N LEU A 66 -1.05 -21.48 -17.87
CA LEU A 66 -1.83 -21.71 -16.66
C LEU A 66 -0.86 -22.02 -15.52
N LEU A 67 -0.92 -21.21 -14.47
CA LEU A 67 -0.03 -21.31 -13.32
C LEU A 67 -0.68 -21.99 -12.13
N HIS A 68 0.05 -22.92 -11.54
CA HIS A 68 -0.33 -23.67 -10.34
C HIS A 68 0.71 -23.49 -9.25
N ASN A 69 0.47 -22.55 -8.35
CA ASN A 69 1.36 -22.23 -7.23
C ASN A 69 0.55 -21.72 -6.04
N GLY A 70 0.98 -22.03 -4.82
CA GLY A 70 0.34 -21.55 -3.60
C GLY A 70 0.65 -20.08 -3.30
N SER A 71 1.80 -19.58 -3.74
CA SER A 71 2.32 -18.24 -3.47
C SER A 71 2.97 -17.63 -4.73
N PRO A 72 3.26 -16.31 -4.79
CA PRO A 72 3.87 -15.70 -5.97
C PRO A 72 5.14 -16.39 -6.47
N VAL A 73 5.36 -16.31 -7.79
CA VAL A 73 6.54 -16.81 -8.49
C VAL A 73 7.14 -15.75 -9.41
N GLU A 74 8.45 -15.83 -9.66
CA GLU A 74 9.13 -15.01 -10.66
C GLU A 74 8.77 -15.49 -12.07
N MET A 75 8.38 -14.57 -12.97
CA MET A 75 7.91 -14.88 -14.33
C MET A 75 8.75 -14.17 -15.40
N PRO A 76 10.01 -14.56 -15.62
CA PRO A 76 10.88 -13.90 -16.62
C PRO A 76 10.36 -14.03 -18.07
N PHE A 77 9.42 -14.94 -18.32
CA PHE A 77 8.79 -15.19 -19.61
C PHE A 77 7.54 -14.32 -19.88
N ILE A 78 7.14 -13.44 -18.94
CA ILE A 78 5.82 -12.78 -19.00
C ILE A 78 5.60 -11.97 -20.30
N GLU A 79 6.65 -11.36 -20.84
CA GLU A 79 6.61 -10.58 -22.09
C GLU A 79 6.63 -11.45 -23.36
N LYS A 80 6.82 -12.77 -23.22
CA LYS A 80 6.95 -13.74 -24.33
C LYS A 80 5.69 -14.56 -24.58
N ILE A 81 4.65 -14.35 -23.77
CA ILE A 81 3.37 -15.07 -23.84
C ILE A 81 2.23 -14.10 -24.13
N LYS A 82 1.12 -14.60 -24.70
CA LYS A 82 -0.07 -13.78 -24.99
C LYS A 82 -1.14 -13.84 -23.91
N GLY A 83 -1.08 -14.83 -23.00
CA GLY A 83 -2.03 -14.95 -21.91
C GLY A 83 -1.46 -15.70 -20.71
N LEU A 84 -1.89 -15.28 -19.52
CA LEU A 84 -1.58 -15.91 -18.25
C LEU A 84 -2.87 -16.08 -17.46
N ILE A 85 -3.09 -17.26 -16.89
CA ILE A 85 -4.15 -17.51 -15.92
C ILE A 85 -3.50 -18.10 -14.66
N GLU A 86 -3.54 -17.35 -13.56
CA GLU A 86 -3.14 -17.82 -12.24
C GLU A 86 -4.28 -18.66 -11.64
N MET A 87 -4.08 -19.97 -11.57
CA MET A 87 -5.07 -20.95 -11.09
C MET A 87 -4.90 -21.27 -9.60
N TYR A 88 -3.79 -20.85 -8.99
CA TYR A 88 -3.38 -21.25 -7.65
C TYR A 88 -3.49 -22.78 -7.46
N LEU A 89 -3.87 -23.22 -6.26
CA LEU A 89 -4.23 -24.60 -5.96
C LEU A 89 -5.75 -24.79 -6.03
N GLY A 90 -6.28 -24.94 -7.24
CA GLY A 90 -7.73 -24.94 -7.54
C GLY A 90 -8.54 -26.17 -7.07
N GLY A 91 -7.93 -27.10 -6.35
CA GLY A 91 -8.59 -28.31 -5.83
C GLY A 91 -9.05 -29.30 -6.91
N GLN A 92 -9.91 -30.26 -6.53
CA GLN A 92 -10.24 -31.42 -7.37
C GLN A 92 -10.98 -31.09 -8.69
N ALA A 93 -11.57 -29.90 -8.81
CA ALA A 93 -12.33 -29.46 -9.99
C ALA A 93 -11.55 -28.47 -10.88
N VAL A 94 -10.24 -28.29 -10.63
CA VAL A 94 -9.43 -27.27 -11.33
C VAL A 94 -9.44 -27.46 -12.84
N GLY A 95 -9.35 -28.70 -13.36
CA GLY A 95 -9.38 -28.98 -14.80
C GLY A 95 -10.67 -28.53 -15.49
N GLU A 96 -11.81 -28.66 -14.82
CA GLU A 96 -13.10 -28.22 -15.35
C GLU A 96 -13.19 -26.68 -15.35
N ALA A 97 -12.65 -26.04 -14.32
CA ALA A 97 -12.58 -24.58 -14.21
C ALA A 97 -11.68 -23.98 -15.29
N GLU A 98 -10.52 -24.58 -15.55
CA GLU A 98 -9.57 -24.15 -16.61
C GLU A 98 -10.21 -24.19 -17.99
N ILE A 99 -10.88 -25.29 -18.32
CA ILE A 99 -11.60 -25.43 -19.58
C ILE A 99 -12.69 -24.35 -19.69
N ALA A 100 -13.42 -24.09 -18.59
CA ALA A 100 -14.45 -23.06 -18.59
C ALA A 100 -13.87 -21.66 -18.84
N LEU A 101 -12.71 -21.35 -18.25
CA LEU A 101 -12.01 -20.07 -18.44
C LEU A 101 -11.41 -19.95 -19.84
N LEU A 102 -10.60 -20.91 -20.27
CA LEU A 102 -9.92 -20.88 -21.58
C LEU A 102 -10.87 -20.73 -22.76
N TYR A 103 -12.04 -21.35 -22.69
CA TYR A 103 -13.08 -21.27 -23.73
C TYR A 103 -14.08 -20.13 -23.52
N GLY A 104 -13.92 -19.32 -22.46
CA GLY A 104 -14.82 -18.21 -22.14
C GLY A 104 -16.24 -18.63 -21.80
N ARG A 105 -16.43 -19.86 -21.33
CA ARG A 105 -17.70 -20.33 -20.72
C ARG A 105 -17.91 -19.68 -19.35
N ALA A 106 -16.81 -19.42 -18.65
CA ALA A 106 -16.74 -18.54 -17.49
C ALA A 106 -15.85 -17.34 -17.82
N ASN A 107 -16.18 -16.18 -17.26
CA ASN A 107 -15.37 -14.98 -17.37
C ASN A 107 -14.49 -14.85 -16.11
N PRO A 108 -13.15 -14.74 -16.23
CA PRO A 108 -12.28 -14.56 -15.08
C PRO A 108 -12.67 -13.29 -14.31
N SER A 109 -12.75 -13.43 -12.99
CA SER A 109 -13.14 -12.37 -12.05
C SER A 109 -12.41 -12.48 -10.71
N GLY A 110 -11.31 -13.23 -10.67
CA GLY A 110 -10.40 -13.26 -9.53
C GLY A 110 -9.62 -11.95 -9.44
N LYS A 111 -9.28 -11.53 -8.23
CA LYS A 111 -8.36 -10.42 -7.95
C LYS A 111 -7.30 -10.93 -6.99
N LEU A 112 -6.04 -10.58 -7.23
CA LEU A 112 -4.92 -11.06 -6.41
C LEU A 112 -5.08 -10.64 -4.94
N ALA A 113 -4.96 -11.59 -4.03
CA ALA A 113 -4.94 -11.33 -2.59
C ALA A 113 -3.56 -10.93 -2.07
N GLU A 114 -2.53 -11.03 -2.93
CA GLU A 114 -1.13 -10.77 -2.62
C GLU A 114 -0.50 -9.93 -3.73
N THR A 115 0.57 -9.20 -3.41
CA THR A 115 1.39 -8.55 -4.42
C THR A 115 2.33 -9.59 -5.05
N PHE A 116 2.42 -9.65 -6.37
CA PHE A 116 3.43 -10.43 -7.07
C PHE A 116 4.64 -9.54 -7.34
N PRO A 117 5.76 -9.65 -6.60
CA PRO A 117 6.96 -8.86 -6.85
C PRO A 117 7.67 -9.26 -8.14
N GLN A 118 8.57 -8.39 -8.62
CA GLN A 118 9.45 -8.74 -9.75
C GLN A 118 10.52 -9.75 -9.34
N LYS A 119 11.01 -9.68 -8.09
CA LYS A 119 12.01 -10.58 -7.50
C LYS A 119 11.79 -10.70 -5.99
N LEU A 120 12.25 -11.80 -5.41
CA LEU A 120 12.14 -12.05 -3.95
C LEU A 120 12.71 -10.88 -3.11
N ALA A 121 13.82 -10.27 -3.55
CA ALA A 121 14.48 -9.19 -2.82
C ALA A 121 13.66 -7.88 -2.71
N ASP A 122 12.57 -7.75 -3.48
CA ASP A 122 11.67 -6.59 -3.36
C ASP A 122 10.65 -6.74 -2.21
N ASN A 123 10.54 -7.94 -1.63
CA ASN A 123 9.61 -8.19 -0.52
C ASN A 123 10.06 -7.44 0.74
N PRO A 124 9.16 -6.75 1.48
CA PRO A 124 9.52 -6.01 2.69
C PRO A 124 10.23 -6.86 3.76
N SER A 125 9.93 -8.16 3.86
CA SER A 125 10.53 -9.03 4.87
C SER A 125 11.86 -9.67 4.43
N TYR A 126 12.34 -9.40 3.20
CA TYR A 126 13.49 -10.11 2.62
C TYR A 126 14.75 -10.12 3.50
N LEU A 127 15.02 -9.02 4.21
CA LEU A 127 16.21 -8.91 5.08
C LEU A 127 16.02 -9.57 6.44
N ASN A 128 14.78 -9.80 6.87
CA ASN A 128 14.48 -10.29 8.22
C ASN A 128 13.92 -11.72 8.24
N PHE A 129 13.66 -12.31 7.07
CA PHE A 129 13.21 -13.68 6.93
C PHE A 129 14.35 -14.58 6.43
N PRO A 130 14.61 -15.76 7.05
CA PRO A 130 13.84 -16.40 8.11
C PRO A 130 14.25 -16.01 9.54
N GLY A 131 15.01 -14.93 9.72
CA GLY A 131 15.52 -14.47 11.01
C GLY A 131 16.90 -15.01 11.37
N GLU A 132 17.30 -14.81 12.62
CA GLU A 132 18.58 -15.26 13.18
C GLU A 132 18.34 -16.05 14.47
N GLY A 133 18.82 -17.30 14.52
CA GLY A 133 18.59 -18.17 15.68
C GLY A 133 17.10 -18.49 15.86
N ASP A 134 16.56 -18.16 17.05
CA ASP A 134 15.16 -18.38 17.41
C ASP A 134 14.28 -17.12 17.24
N ASP A 135 14.84 -16.03 16.68
CA ASP A 135 14.19 -14.73 16.59
C ASP A 135 13.96 -14.28 15.13
N VAL A 136 12.74 -13.83 14.85
CA VAL A 136 12.36 -13.19 13.57
C VAL A 136 11.81 -11.80 13.87
N ASN A 137 12.52 -10.75 13.45
CA ASN A 137 12.10 -9.37 13.66
C ASN A 137 11.25 -8.84 12.50
N TYR A 138 10.00 -8.46 12.76
CA TYR A 138 9.09 -7.92 11.75
C TYR A 138 9.37 -6.44 11.53
N ALA A 139 10.58 -6.13 11.04
CA ALA A 139 11.09 -4.77 10.97
C ALA A 139 10.40 -3.89 9.91
N GLU A 140 9.66 -4.50 8.97
CA GLU A 140 8.79 -3.80 8.04
C GLU A 140 7.56 -3.17 8.71
N GLY A 141 7.23 -3.58 9.94
CA GLY A 141 6.11 -3.07 10.71
C GLY A 141 4.78 -3.20 9.95
N VAL A 142 4.06 -2.09 9.79
CA VAL A 142 2.78 -2.07 9.06
C VAL A 142 2.94 -2.10 7.53
N PHE A 143 4.17 -1.96 7.02
CA PHE A 143 4.47 -1.96 5.59
C PHE A 143 4.62 -3.39 5.07
N VAL A 144 3.52 -4.13 5.05
CA VAL A 144 3.44 -5.50 4.52
C VAL A 144 2.66 -5.50 3.20
N GLY A 145 3.17 -6.24 2.21
CA GLY A 145 2.55 -6.33 0.88
C GLY A 145 2.44 -4.96 0.21
N TYR A 146 1.33 -4.69 -0.49
CA TYR A 146 1.14 -3.45 -1.26
C TYR A 146 1.39 -2.15 -0.48
N ARG A 147 1.21 -2.16 0.85
CA ARG A 147 1.52 -1.03 1.73
C ARG A 147 2.99 -0.59 1.59
N TYR A 148 3.91 -1.54 1.50
CA TYR A 148 5.33 -1.29 1.27
C TYR A 148 5.61 -0.86 -0.16
N TYR A 149 5.08 -1.57 -1.15
CA TYR A 149 5.32 -1.27 -2.57
C TYR A 149 4.85 0.13 -2.93
N ASP A 150 3.66 0.52 -2.47
CA ASP A 150 3.13 1.87 -2.66
C ASP A 150 4.04 2.91 -1.98
N LYS A 151 4.40 2.68 -0.70
CA LYS A 151 5.23 3.62 0.07
C LYS A 151 6.62 3.81 -0.51
N LYS A 152 7.22 2.73 -1.02
CA LYS A 152 8.56 2.73 -1.63
C LYS A 152 8.53 3.03 -3.12
N GLN A 153 7.34 3.17 -3.71
CA GLN A 153 7.12 3.39 -5.14
C GLN A 153 7.80 2.31 -6.01
N ILE A 154 7.78 1.06 -5.53
CA ILE A 154 8.33 -0.09 -6.25
C ILE A 154 7.21 -0.69 -7.09
N LYS A 155 7.40 -0.75 -8.41
CA LYS A 155 6.44 -1.36 -9.33
C LYS A 155 6.48 -2.90 -9.21
N PRO A 156 5.43 -3.57 -8.70
CA PRO A 156 5.38 -5.02 -8.68
C PRO A 156 5.17 -5.59 -10.08
N LEU A 157 5.33 -6.90 -10.25
CA LEU A 157 4.93 -7.61 -11.47
C LEU A 157 3.41 -7.55 -11.64
N PHE A 158 2.67 -7.91 -10.59
CA PHE A 158 1.23 -7.65 -10.49
C PHE A 158 0.87 -7.08 -9.11
N PRO A 159 0.11 -5.97 -9.04
CA PRO A 159 -0.23 -5.34 -7.78
C PRO A 159 -1.35 -6.08 -7.04
N PHE A 160 -1.47 -5.83 -5.74
CA PHE A 160 -2.58 -6.31 -4.93
C PHE A 160 -3.93 -5.91 -5.54
N GLY A 161 -4.88 -6.83 -5.51
CA GLY A 161 -6.22 -6.62 -6.05
C GLY A 161 -6.27 -6.57 -7.58
N TYR A 162 -5.19 -6.89 -8.30
CA TYR A 162 -5.17 -6.94 -9.76
C TYR A 162 -5.90 -8.19 -10.29
N GLY A 163 -6.56 -8.05 -11.44
CA GLY A 163 -7.16 -9.18 -12.16
C GLY A 163 -7.94 -8.71 -13.37
N MET A 164 -7.71 -9.37 -14.50
CA MET A 164 -8.35 -9.05 -15.78
C MET A 164 -9.68 -9.78 -15.95
N SER A 165 -10.46 -9.34 -16.92
CA SER A 165 -11.74 -9.93 -17.31
C SER A 165 -11.83 -10.01 -18.85
N TYR A 166 -12.70 -10.89 -19.36
CA TYR A 166 -13.08 -10.91 -20.77
C TYR A 166 -14.10 -9.82 -21.15
N THR A 167 -14.50 -8.99 -20.19
CA THR A 167 -15.29 -7.78 -20.43
C THR A 167 -14.61 -6.57 -19.77
N GLN A 168 -15.16 -5.38 -20.01
CA GLN A 168 -14.64 -4.13 -19.46
C GLN A 168 -15.71 -3.46 -18.59
N PHE A 169 -15.26 -2.83 -17.50
CA PHE A 169 -16.12 -2.13 -16.57
C PHE A 169 -15.75 -0.65 -16.46
N GLU A 170 -16.75 0.21 -16.42
CA GLU A 170 -16.64 1.65 -16.19
C GLU A 170 -17.19 1.99 -14.81
N TYR A 171 -16.54 2.96 -14.15
CA TYR A 171 -16.86 3.42 -12.80
C TYR A 171 -17.23 4.90 -12.93
N SER A 172 -18.37 5.30 -12.37
CA SER A 172 -18.85 6.68 -12.47
C SER A 172 -19.71 7.09 -11.27
N ASP A 173 -20.06 8.37 -11.22
CA ASP A 173 -20.99 8.95 -10.25
C ASP A 173 -20.64 8.66 -8.78
N LEU A 174 -19.37 8.77 -8.39
CA LEU A 174 -18.98 8.70 -6.97
C LEU A 174 -19.67 9.84 -6.20
N ARG A 175 -20.37 9.49 -5.13
CA ARG A 175 -21.06 10.41 -4.23
C ARG A 175 -20.80 10.05 -2.79
N ILE A 176 -20.31 11.03 -2.04
CA ILE A 176 -20.11 10.93 -0.60
C ILE A 176 -21.30 11.56 0.12
N SER A 177 -21.89 10.84 1.07
CA SER A 177 -23.10 11.33 1.78
C SER A 177 -22.81 12.47 2.77
N ALA A 178 -21.56 12.59 3.23
CA ALA A 178 -21.09 13.65 4.14
C ALA A 178 -19.57 13.83 3.99
N HIS A 179 -19.13 15.05 3.65
CA HIS A 179 -17.70 15.38 3.51
C HIS A 179 -17.05 15.78 4.84
N GLU A 180 -17.83 16.05 5.89
CA GLU A 180 -17.35 16.21 7.25
C GLU A 180 -18.00 15.16 8.14
N VAL A 181 -17.19 14.38 8.84
CA VAL A 181 -17.64 13.24 9.64
C VAL A 181 -17.13 13.39 11.06
N SER A 182 -18.04 13.57 12.00
CA SER A 182 -17.71 13.56 13.43
C SER A 182 -17.61 12.14 13.98
N GLU A 183 -16.86 11.99 15.07
CA GLU A 183 -16.79 10.76 15.85
C GLU A 183 -18.17 10.14 16.15
N GLY A 184 -18.28 8.80 16.05
CA GLY A 184 -19.54 8.08 16.24
C GLY A 184 -20.57 8.24 15.11
N LYS A 185 -20.25 8.96 14.03
CA LYS A 185 -21.06 9.02 12.81
C LYS A 185 -20.45 8.14 11.71
N SER A 186 -21.32 7.72 10.79
CA SER A 186 -20.93 7.00 9.57
C SER A 186 -21.36 7.79 8.34
N PHE A 187 -20.65 7.62 7.25
CA PHE A 187 -21.02 8.15 5.93
C PHE A 187 -21.04 7.00 4.91
N THR A 188 -21.48 7.31 3.70
CA THR A 188 -21.56 6.34 2.60
C THR A 188 -20.85 6.89 1.37
N ALA A 189 -20.08 6.03 0.70
CA ALA A 189 -19.55 6.26 -0.63
C ALA A 189 -20.36 5.42 -1.62
N GLU A 190 -21.19 6.05 -2.43
CA GLU A 190 -21.98 5.40 -3.48
C GLU A 190 -21.34 5.64 -4.85
N LEU A 191 -21.30 4.63 -5.72
CA LEU A 191 -20.90 4.79 -7.11
C LEU A 191 -21.72 3.89 -8.04
N THR A 192 -21.63 4.15 -9.35
CA THR A 192 -22.18 3.31 -10.40
C THR A 192 -21.06 2.50 -11.06
N VAL A 193 -21.31 1.21 -11.25
CA VAL A 193 -20.45 0.31 -12.03
C VAL A 193 -21.24 -0.15 -13.24
N LYS A 194 -20.66 -0.05 -14.43
CA LYS A 194 -21.27 -0.48 -15.69
C LYS A 194 -20.39 -1.47 -16.41
N ASN A 195 -20.96 -2.57 -16.89
CA ASN A 195 -20.30 -3.44 -17.84
C ASN A 195 -20.46 -2.84 -19.25
N ILE A 196 -19.36 -2.34 -19.81
CA ILE A 196 -19.34 -1.68 -21.12
C ILE A 196 -18.89 -2.61 -22.26
N GLY A 197 -18.50 -3.85 -21.93
CA GLY A 197 -18.08 -4.83 -22.93
C GLY A 197 -19.24 -5.67 -23.46
N SER A 198 -18.89 -6.71 -24.21
CA SER A 198 -19.82 -7.60 -24.92
C SER A 198 -20.09 -8.94 -24.22
N ARG A 199 -19.52 -9.13 -23.03
CA ARG A 199 -19.66 -10.37 -22.25
C ARG A 199 -20.16 -10.06 -20.86
N ASP A 200 -20.97 -10.97 -20.33
CA ASP A 200 -21.33 -10.97 -18.91
C ASP A 200 -20.07 -11.21 -18.07
N GLY A 201 -20.00 -10.58 -16.89
CA GLY A 201 -18.84 -10.69 -16.03
C GLY A 201 -19.09 -10.15 -14.64
N ALA A 202 -18.16 -10.45 -13.73
CA ALA A 202 -18.17 -9.87 -12.40
C ALA A 202 -16.96 -8.95 -12.20
N GLU A 203 -17.20 -7.79 -11.60
CA GLU A 203 -16.18 -6.83 -11.20
C GLU A 203 -16.10 -6.77 -9.67
N THR A 204 -14.89 -6.61 -9.14
CA THR A 204 -14.66 -6.38 -7.70
C THR A 204 -14.19 -4.95 -7.51
N VAL A 205 -15.11 -4.10 -7.04
CA VAL A 205 -14.79 -2.71 -6.69
C VAL A 205 -14.08 -2.68 -5.35
N GLN A 206 -12.96 -1.96 -5.27
CA GLN A 206 -12.12 -1.85 -4.08
C GLN A 206 -12.13 -0.41 -3.58
N LEU A 207 -12.41 -0.22 -2.28
CA LEU A 207 -12.38 1.06 -1.60
C LEU A 207 -11.16 1.14 -0.69
N TYR A 208 -10.34 2.16 -0.91
CA TYR A 208 -9.20 2.49 -0.08
C TYR A 208 -9.38 3.84 0.60
N ILE A 209 -8.76 3.99 1.77
CA ILE A 209 -8.63 5.28 2.47
C ILE A 209 -7.15 5.66 2.49
N ALA A 210 -6.86 6.89 2.07
CA ALA A 210 -5.52 7.48 2.11
C ALA A 210 -5.50 8.71 3.04
N PRO A 211 -4.74 8.70 4.14
CA PRO A 211 -4.56 9.90 4.96
C PRO A 211 -3.69 10.93 4.21
N THR A 212 -4.11 12.19 4.16
CA THR A 212 -3.27 13.27 3.56
C THR A 212 -2.52 14.08 4.62
N GLU A 213 -2.99 14.04 5.86
CA GLU A 213 -2.45 14.73 7.02
C GLU A 213 -2.35 13.69 8.14
N ALA A 214 -1.20 13.02 8.29
CA ALA A 214 -1.00 12.00 9.32
C ALA A 214 0.15 12.39 10.25
N SER A 215 -0.06 12.33 11.57
CA SER A 215 1.00 12.57 12.56
C SER A 215 1.92 11.36 12.77
N VAL A 216 1.54 10.20 12.23
CA VAL A 216 2.33 8.96 12.30
C VAL A 216 2.63 8.45 10.90
N ILE A 217 3.71 7.68 10.81
CA ILE A 217 4.09 6.98 9.58
C ILE A 217 3.02 5.93 9.25
N ARG A 218 2.39 6.06 8.07
CA ARG A 218 1.34 5.17 7.58
C ARG A 218 1.56 4.73 6.12
N PRO A 219 0.94 3.62 5.70
CA PRO A 219 0.80 3.29 4.29
C PRO A 219 0.13 4.42 3.52
N GLU A 220 0.49 4.57 2.23
CA GLU A 220 -0.10 5.58 1.34
C GLU A 220 -1.62 5.46 1.26
N LYS A 221 -2.13 4.23 1.26
CA LYS A 221 -3.55 3.91 1.28
C LYS A 221 -3.79 2.53 1.86
N GLU A 222 -4.98 2.30 2.40
CA GLU A 222 -5.36 1.01 2.98
C GLU A 222 -6.75 0.58 2.49
N LEU A 223 -6.90 -0.68 2.09
CA LEU A 223 -8.19 -1.26 1.72
C LEU A 223 -9.13 -1.25 2.93
N LYS A 224 -10.32 -0.65 2.79
CA LYS A 224 -11.37 -0.57 3.83
C LYS A 224 -12.69 -1.20 3.42
N GLY A 225 -12.84 -1.61 2.17
CA GLY A 225 -13.99 -2.38 1.71
C GLY A 225 -13.81 -2.86 0.28
N PHE A 226 -14.56 -3.90 -0.10
CA PHE A 226 -14.70 -4.31 -1.48
C PHE A 226 -16.10 -4.90 -1.70
N GLU A 227 -16.62 -4.78 -2.91
CA GLU A 227 -17.93 -5.31 -3.31
C GLU A 227 -17.76 -5.98 -4.67
N LYS A 228 -18.18 -7.24 -4.78
CA LYS A 228 -18.17 -7.98 -6.04
C LYS A 228 -19.56 -7.96 -6.68
N VAL A 229 -19.65 -7.45 -7.89
CA VAL A 229 -20.92 -7.31 -8.63
C VAL A 229 -20.86 -8.06 -9.95
N PHE A 230 -21.85 -8.93 -10.18
CA PHE A 230 -22.09 -9.51 -11.50
C PHE A 230 -22.97 -8.57 -12.32
N LEU A 231 -22.60 -8.35 -13.58
CA LEU A 231 -23.30 -7.48 -14.52
C LEU A 231 -23.34 -8.15 -15.90
N LYS A 232 -24.54 -8.21 -16.49
CA LYS A 232 -24.68 -8.56 -17.90
C LYS A 232 -24.05 -7.50 -18.80
N ALA A 233 -23.73 -7.83 -20.03
CA ALA A 233 -23.25 -6.87 -21.01
C ALA A 233 -24.20 -5.65 -21.11
N GLY A 234 -23.67 -4.44 -20.94
CA GLY A 234 -24.44 -3.19 -20.93
C GLY A 234 -25.14 -2.84 -19.62
N GLU A 235 -25.21 -3.75 -18.65
CA GLU A 235 -25.87 -3.52 -17.36
C GLU A 235 -25.07 -2.55 -16.48
N SER A 236 -25.79 -1.76 -15.67
CA SER A 236 -25.21 -0.88 -14.66
C SER A 236 -25.86 -1.14 -13.30
N LYS A 237 -25.07 -1.06 -12.23
CA LYS A 237 -25.54 -1.19 -10.85
C LYS A 237 -24.92 -0.12 -9.97
N ARG A 238 -25.72 0.44 -9.05
CA ARG A 238 -25.22 1.28 -7.96
C ARG A 238 -24.77 0.39 -6.81
N ILE A 239 -23.63 0.71 -6.23
CA ILE A 239 -23.09 0.07 -5.03
C ILE A 239 -22.74 1.14 -4.00
N ALA A 240 -22.75 0.77 -2.73
CA ALA A 240 -22.55 1.69 -1.62
C ALA A 240 -21.68 1.05 -0.54
N PHE A 241 -20.64 1.77 -0.11
CA PHE A 241 -19.81 1.40 1.03
C PHE A 241 -20.17 2.27 2.23
N ARG A 242 -20.54 1.65 3.35
CA ARG A 242 -20.75 2.36 4.60
C ARG A 242 -19.44 2.38 5.40
N LEU A 243 -18.99 3.57 5.77
CA LEU A 243 -17.74 3.79 6.48
C LEU A 243 -18.02 4.53 7.80
N ASP A 244 -17.29 4.15 8.85
CA ASP A 244 -17.26 4.82 10.14
C ASP A 244 -15.82 5.17 10.54
N GLN A 245 -15.61 5.61 11.79
CA GLN A 245 -14.29 6.01 12.29
C GLN A 245 -13.20 4.92 12.15
N SER A 246 -13.56 3.63 12.11
CA SER A 246 -12.60 2.54 11.93
C SER A 246 -11.89 2.58 10.57
N ALA A 247 -12.51 3.23 9.57
CA ALA A 247 -11.92 3.45 8.26
C ALA A 247 -10.66 4.34 8.34
N PHE A 248 -10.61 5.25 9.32
CA PHE A 248 -9.53 6.21 9.52
C PHE A 248 -8.52 5.76 10.58
N ALA A 249 -8.93 4.86 11.46
CA ALA A 249 -8.17 4.48 12.64
C ALA A 249 -6.86 3.74 12.34
N TYR A 250 -5.87 3.94 13.22
CA TYR A 250 -4.68 3.13 13.38
C TYR A 250 -4.50 2.74 14.86
N TRP A 251 -3.67 1.75 15.16
CA TRP A 251 -3.36 1.40 16.54
C TRP A 251 -2.34 2.38 17.13
N SER A 252 -2.74 3.16 18.13
CA SER A 252 -1.83 4.06 18.83
C SER A 252 -1.17 3.32 19.99
N VAL A 253 0.15 3.15 19.91
CA VAL A 253 0.95 2.55 20.99
C VAL A 253 0.98 3.44 22.23
N LYS A 254 0.84 4.76 22.08
CA LYS A 254 0.78 5.71 23.20
C LYS A 254 -0.53 5.58 23.99
N LEU A 255 -1.65 5.43 23.28
CA LEU A 255 -2.98 5.33 23.88
C LEU A 255 -3.39 3.89 24.20
N HIS A 256 -2.64 2.89 23.73
CA HIS A 256 -2.99 1.47 23.81
C HIS A 256 -4.41 1.16 23.28
N LYS A 257 -4.83 1.83 22.20
CA LYS A 257 -6.11 1.61 21.52
C LYS A 257 -6.11 2.07 20.08
N TRP A 258 -7.17 1.71 19.35
CA TRP A 258 -7.48 2.29 18.04
C TRP A 258 -7.78 3.77 18.17
N PHE A 259 -7.08 4.58 17.38
CA PHE A 259 -7.21 6.03 17.34
C PHE A 259 -7.46 6.48 15.91
N ALA A 260 -8.55 7.21 15.71
CA ALA A 260 -8.87 7.87 14.45
C ALA A 260 -8.48 9.35 14.58
N GLU A 261 -7.44 9.73 13.85
CA GLU A 261 -6.91 11.08 13.88
C GLU A 261 -7.82 12.05 13.11
N SER A 262 -8.03 13.24 13.67
CA SER A 262 -8.71 14.32 12.94
C SER A 262 -7.85 14.76 11.77
N GLY A 263 -8.45 14.90 10.59
CA GLY A 263 -7.69 15.26 9.40
C GLY A 263 -8.45 15.02 8.12
N ARG A 264 -7.81 15.36 7.00
CA ARG A 264 -8.31 15.06 5.66
C ARG A 264 -7.87 13.66 5.20
N TYR A 265 -8.81 12.96 4.58
CA TYR A 265 -8.65 11.64 4.00
C TYR A 265 -9.21 11.61 2.59
N GLU A 266 -8.52 10.94 1.67
CA GLU A 266 -9.04 10.64 0.35
C GLU A 266 -9.72 9.26 0.37
N VAL A 267 -10.93 9.21 -0.15
CA VAL A 267 -11.69 7.99 -0.45
C VAL A 267 -11.38 7.62 -1.89
N LEU A 268 -10.68 6.51 -2.09
CA LEU A 268 -10.21 6.07 -3.41
C LEU A 268 -10.98 4.82 -3.83
N ILE A 269 -11.55 4.83 -5.04
CA ILE A 269 -12.24 3.69 -5.62
C ILE A 269 -11.43 3.17 -6.81
N GLY A 270 -11.08 1.88 -6.77
CA GLY A 270 -10.27 1.25 -7.80
C GLY A 270 -10.75 -0.13 -8.22
N ALA A 271 -10.18 -0.62 -9.32
CA ALA A 271 -10.29 -2.00 -9.78
C ALA A 271 -9.09 -2.87 -9.33
N SER A 272 -8.06 -2.24 -8.78
CA SER A 272 -6.91 -2.82 -8.06
C SER A 272 -6.22 -1.73 -7.23
N SER A 273 -5.19 -2.06 -6.44
CA SER A 273 -4.42 -1.05 -5.68
C SER A 273 -3.65 -0.08 -6.57
N ALA A 274 -3.44 -0.41 -7.85
CA ALA A 274 -2.73 0.41 -8.83
C ALA A 274 -3.65 1.03 -9.90
N ASP A 275 -4.94 0.69 -9.91
CA ASP A 275 -5.94 1.18 -10.87
C ASP A 275 -7.06 1.91 -10.09
N ILE A 276 -6.74 3.12 -9.62
CA ILE A 276 -7.69 4.03 -8.96
C ILE A 276 -8.40 4.85 -10.02
N ARG A 277 -9.72 4.82 -10.02
CA ARG A 277 -10.57 5.38 -11.09
C ARG A 277 -11.40 6.57 -10.64
N LEU A 278 -11.84 6.58 -9.38
CA LEU A 278 -12.59 7.69 -8.78
C LEU A 278 -11.98 8.01 -7.42
N SER A 279 -12.01 9.28 -7.05
CA SER A 279 -11.60 9.74 -5.73
C SER A 279 -12.47 10.90 -5.27
N ASP A 280 -12.62 11.02 -3.95
CA ASP A 280 -13.25 12.17 -3.30
C ASP A 280 -12.64 12.36 -1.90
N ALA A 281 -12.79 13.53 -1.30
CA ALA A 281 -12.19 13.88 -0.02
C ALA A 281 -13.22 13.98 1.09
N VAL A 282 -12.83 13.52 2.29
CA VAL A 282 -13.58 13.67 3.53
C VAL A 282 -12.67 14.21 4.64
N ARG A 283 -13.23 15.02 5.53
CA ARG A 283 -12.58 15.43 6.78
C ARG A 283 -13.21 14.67 7.94
N PHE A 284 -12.39 13.97 8.71
CA PHE A 284 -12.80 13.36 9.97
C PHE A 284 -12.48 14.30 11.12
N ASN A 285 -13.42 14.46 12.05
CA ASN A 285 -13.31 15.28 13.25
C ASN A 285 -13.49 14.39 14.49
N GLY A 286 -12.37 13.85 14.98
CA GLY A 286 -12.26 13.14 16.25
C GLY A 286 -12.21 14.11 17.44
N ARG A 287 -12.75 13.70 18.59
CA ARG A 287 -12.67 14.52 19.82
C ARG A 287 -11.43 14.22 20.65
N GLU A 288 -10.91 13.01 20.53
CA GLU A 288 -9.71 12.59 21.24
C GLU A 288 -8.46 13.17 20.54
N LYS A 289 -7.55 13.72 21.33
CA LYS A 289 -6.23 14.15 20.88
C LYS A 289 -5.19 13.18 21.39
N LEU A 290 -4.08 13.02 20.65
CA LEU A 290 -2.93 12.28 21.16
C LEU A 290 -2.33 13.03 22.35
N PRO A 291 -1.90 12.31 23.41
CA PRO A 291 -1.06 12.90 24.45
C PRO A 291 0.24 13.36 23.81
N VAL A 292 0.57 14.62 24.01
CA VAL A 292 1.84 15.21 23.59
C VAL A 292 2.61 15.54 24.85
N LYS A 293 3.85 15.05 24.93
CA LYS A 293 4.79 15.38 26.00
C LYS A 293 6.01 16.01 25.35
N PHE A 294 6.25 17.27 25.64
CA PHE A 294 7.43 17.97 25.18
C PHE A 294 8.58 17.76 26.16
N THR A 295 9.79 17.77 25.63
CA THR A 295 11.02 17.79 26.41
C THR A 295 11.90 18.94 25.93
N LEU A 296 13.02 19.15 26.60
CA LEU A 296 14.05 20.08 26.11
C LEU A 296 14.65 19.66 24.75
N ASP A 297 14.42 18.42 24.30
CA ASP A 297 14.88 17.91 23.00
C ASP A 297 13.81 18.06 21.90
N SER A 298 12.59 18.49 22.25
CA SER A 298 11.54 18.77 21.26
C SER A 298 11.90 19.97 20.39
N ALA A 299 11.54 19.90 19.11
CA ALA A 299 11.73 21.00 18.18
C ALA A 299 10.80 22.17 18.55
N CYS A 300 11.27 23.40 18.37
CA CYS A 300 10.49 24.59 18.71
C CYS A 300 9.22 24.72 17.84
N GLY A 301 9.30 24.26 16.58
CA GLY A 301 8.18 24.15 15.66
C GLY A 301 7.10 23.21 16.18
N ASP A 302 7.47 22.04 16.70
CA ASP A 302 6.51 21.09 17.28
C ASP A 302 5.80 21.67 18.51
N ILE A 303 6.53 22.39 19.36
CA ILE A 303 5.98 23.06 20.55
C ILE A 303 5.00 24.16 20.14
N THR A 304 5.35 24.99 19.15
CA THR A 304 4.51 26.12 18.72
C THR A 304 3.38 25.72 17.77
N ALA A 305 3.40 24.51 17.22
CA ALA A 305 2.31 23.97 16.41
C ALA A 305 1.04 23.66 17.23
N VAL A 306 1.16 23.50 18.57
CA VAL A 306 0.01 23.35 19.46
C VAL A 306 -0.37 24.70 20.10
N PRO A 307 -1.68 25.03 20.22
CA PRO A 307 -2.12 26.33 20.76
C PRO A 307 -1.57 26.65 22.16
N GLU A 308 -1.52 25.65 23.04
CA GLU A 308 -1.00 25.77 24.40
C GLU A 308 0.50 26.09 24.39
N GLY A 309 1.27 25.42 23.53
CA GLY A 309 2.71 25.64 23.39
C GLY A 309 3.03 26.98 22.73
N LEU A 310 2.25 27.39 21.73
CA LEU A 310 2.34 28.74 21.17
C LEU A 310 2.09 29.80 22.26
N ALA A 311 1.07 29.62 23.11
CA ALA A 311 0.77 30.55 24.19
C ALA A 311 1.91 30.68 25.22
N VAL A 312 2.57 29.57 25.56
CA VAL A 312 3.68 29.54 26.53
C VAL A 312 4.99 30.05 25.91
N PHE A 313 5.29 29.69 24.66
CA PHE A 313 6.61 29.90 24.04
C PHE A 313 6.68 31.07 23.04
N ALA A 314 5.58 31.68 22.62
CA ALA A 314 5.58 32.74 21.59
C ALA A 314 6.61 33.86 21.86
N LYS A 315 6.63 34.41 23.08
CA LYS A 315 7.58 35.48 23.45
C LYS A 315 9.04 35.03 23.42
N LEU A 316 9.28 33.76 23.78
CA LEU A 316 10.62 33.19 23.71
C LEU A 316 11.04 33.05 22.24
N MET A 317 10.15 32.59 21.36
CA MET A 317 10.43 32.43 19.93
C MET A 317 10.61 33.77 19.21
N GLU A 318 9.92 34.83 19.61
CA GLU A 318 10.18 36.19 19.13
C GLU A 318 11.60 36.69 19.48
N SER A 319 12.21 36.12 20.52
CA SER A 319 13.54 36.50 21.01
C SER A 319 14.66 35.61 20.44
N VAL A 320 14.31 34.58 19.66
CA VAL A 320 15.26 33.65 19.03
C VAL A 320 15.82 34.29 17.77
N ASP A 321 17.06 34.78 17.86
CA ASP A 321 17.85 35.18 16.69
C ASP A 321 18.83 34.05 16.35
N ILE A 322 18.67 33.43 15.18
CA ILE A 322 19.48 32.30 14.72
C ILE A 322 20.72 32.77 13.94
N GLY A 323 21.02 34.07 13.97
CA GLY A 323 22.31 34.55 13.51
C GLY A 323 22.55 34.21 12.03
N THR A 324 21.65 34.66 11.15
CA THR A 324 22.08 34.96 9.79
C THR A 324 23.09 36.10 9.92
N ASN A 325 24.40 35.80 9.85
CA ASN A 325 25.49 36.79 9.89
C ASN A 325 25.29 37.88 8.81
N GLY A 326 24.42 38.87 9.06
CA GLY A 326 24.00 39.89 8.08
C GLY A 326 22.50 40.20 7.99
N GLY A 327 21.63 39.49 8.73
CA GLY A 327 20.18 39.74 8.82
C GLY A 327 19.35 39.06 7.71
N ALA A 328 18.20 38.49 8.06
CA ALA A 328 17.21 37.96 7.12
C ALA A 328 16.77 39.02 6.08
N ASP A 329 16.82 40.31 6.46
CA ASP A 329 16.58 41.48 5.62
C ASP A 329 17.47 41.55 4.36
N ALA A 330 18.67 40.93 4.38
CA ALA A 330 19.60 40.96 3.25
C ALA A 330 19.28 39.93 2.14
N LEU A 331 18.40 38.95 2.43
CA LEU A 331 18.05 37.84 1.52
C LEU A 331 16.60 37.90 1.01
N GLY A 332 15.78 38.83 1.51
CA GLY A 332 14.37 38.96 1.15
C GLY A 332 13.49 37.84 1.74
N GLU A 333 12.29 37.63 1.20
CA GLU A 333 11.29 36.65 1.70
C GLU A 333 11.87 35.24 1.91
N SER A 334 12.83 34.81 1.08
CA SER A 334 13.47 33.50 1.21
C SER A 334 14.42 33.38 2.41
N GLY A 335 14.99 34.49 2.89
CA GLY A 335 15.80 34.54 4.11
C GLY A 335 14.94 34.44 5.37
N GLU A 336 13.77 35.07 5.36
CA GLU A 336 12.79 34.97 6.44
C GLU A 336 12.20 33.55 6.55
N GLU A 337 11.83 32.94 5.42
CA GLU A 337 11.37 31.54 5.37
C GLU A 337 12.45 30.57 5.89
N MET A 338 13.71 30.78 5.49
CA MET A 338 14.84 29.97 5.96
C MET A 338 15.05 30.12 7.48
N ALA A 339 15.01 31.36 8.00
CA ALA A 339 15.17 31.62 9.43
C ALA A 339 14.04 30.99 10.26
N LEU A 340 12.79 31.08 9.79
CA LEU A 340 11.63 30.45 10.41
C LEU A 340 11.74 28.91 10.40
N ALA A 341 12.17 28.32 9.29
CA ALA A 341 12.39 26.88 9.20
C ALA A 341 13.51 26.42 10.16
N MET A 342 14.63 27.14 10.20
CA MET A 342 15.73 26.84 11.12
C MET A 342 15.32 26.99 12.59
N ALA A 343 14.46 27.97 12.91
CA ALA A 343 13.91 28.14 14.26
C ALA A 343 12.95 27.02 14.61
N GLY A 344 12.10 26.61 13.68
CA GLY A 344 11.19 25.47 13.85
C GLY A 344 11.93 24.18 14.17
N ASP A 345 12.99 23.86 13.42
CA ASP A 345 13.73 22.60 13.56
C ASP A 345 14.74 22.57 14.72
N LEU A 346 14.98 23.72 15.38
CA LEU A 346 15.90 23.80 16.51
C LEU A 346 15.32 23.08 17.74
N PRO A 347 16.06 22.14 18.38
CA PRO A 347 15.68 21.61 19.68
C PRO A 347 15.65 22.72 20.73
N LEU A 348 14.66 22.69 21.64
CA LEU A 348 14.44 23.76 22.60
C LEU A 348 15.69 24.08 23.47
N HIS A 349 16.45 23.06 23.89
CA HIS A 349 17.67 23.27 24.68
C HIS A 349 18.75 24.04 23.91
N ALA A 350 18.76 23.95 22.57
CA ALA A 350 19.80 24.56 21.76
C ALA A 350 19.65 26.09 21.69
N ILE A 351 18.48 26.66 22.02
CA ILE A 351 18.28 28.11 22.19
C ILE A 351 19.32 28.70 23.15
N LEU A 352 19.69 27.97 24.20
CA LEU A 352 20.68 28.39 25.20
C LEU A 352 22.06 28.62 24.58
N SER A 353 22.40 27.87 23.53
CA SER A 353 23.70 27.93 22.87
C SER A 353 23.73 28.91 21.70
N PHE A 354 22.62 29.09 21.00
CA PHE A 354 22.57 29.85 19.75
C PHE A 354 22.02 31.27 19.88
N CYS A 355 21.13 31.54 20.85
CA CYS A 355 20.35 32.79 20.85
C CYS A 355 20.74 33.78 21.95
N GLY A 356 21.62 33.40 22.89
CA GLY A 356 22.22 34.33 23.87
C GLY A 356 21.21 35.11 24.73
N ILE A 357 20.03 34.55 24.99
CA ILE A 357 18.94 35.25 25.68
C ILE A 357 19.26 35.34 27.17
N ALA A 358 19.58 36.56 27.65
CA ALA A 358 20.16 36.82 28.98
C ALA A 358 19.37 36.28 30.19
N ASP A 359 18.07 36.02 30.03
CA ASP A 359 17.16 35.59 31.10
C ASP A 359 16.58 34.17 30.91
N ILE A 360 17.16 33.37 30.01
CA ILE A 360 16.72 32.00 29.74
C ILE A 360 17.81 31.02 30.17
N THR A 361 17.54 30.26 31.23
CA THR A 361 18.38 29.15 31.69
C THR A 361 17.74 27.81 31.37
N ARG A 362 18.52 26.73 31.48
CA ARG A 362 18.00 25.37 31.30
C ARG A 362 16.87 25.05 32.27
N GLU A 363 17.01 25.47 33.52
CA GLU A 363 15.99 25.28 34.56
C GLU A 363 14.69 26.01 34.19
N LYS A 364 14.80 27.24 33.68
CA LYS A 364 13.62 28.01 33.25
C LYS A 364 12.94 27.39 32.04
N LEU A 365 13.70 26.90 31.06
CA LEU A 365 13.14 26.15 29.93
C LEU A 365 12.45 24.87 30.41
N GLN A 366 13.06 24.14 31.36
CA GLN A 366 12.45 22.94 31.92
C GLN A 366 11.13 23.28 32.62
N MET A 367 11.09 24.34 33.42
CA MET A 367 9.85 24.79 34.07
C MET A 367 8.75 25.15 33.05
N MET A 368 9.10 25.82 31.96
CA MET A 368 8.13 26.16 30.89
C MET A 368 7.61 24.90 30.18
N VAL A 369 8.48 23.91 29.96
CA VAL A 369 8.08 22.60 29.39
C VAL A 369 7.19 21.83 30.35
N ASP A 370 7.52 21.82 31.64
CA ASP A 370 6.72 21.14 32.67
C ASP A 370 5.33 21.79 32.79
N GLU A 371 5.26 23.13 32.82
CA GLU A 371 4.00 23.88 32.81
C GLU A 371 3.15 23.56 31.56
N LEU A 372 3.78 23.52 30.38
CA LEU A 372 3.10 23.15 29.13
C LEU A 372 2.57 21.72 29.19
N ASN A 373 3.37 20.76 29.67
CA ASN A 373 2.96 19.37 29.79
C ASN A 373 1.80 19.19 30.79
N GLU A 374 1.79 19.94 31.90
CA GLU A 374 0.67 19.96 32.84
C GLU A 374 -0.61 20.50 32.18
N GLN A 375 -0.51 21.58 31.39
CA GLN A 375 -1.66 22.13 30.64
C GLN A 375 -2.21 21.13 29.60
N LEU A 376 -1.33 20.34 29.00
CA LEU A 376 -1.68 19.31 28.02
C LEU A 376 -2.18 18.00 28.67
N GLY A 377 -2.16 17.88 30.00
CA GLY A 377 -2.54 16.66 30.72
C GLY A 377 -1.59 15.49 30.47
N ALA A 378 -0.31 15.77 30.16
CA ALA A 378 0.72 14.76 29.97
C ALA A 378 1.36 14.43 31.33
N GLU A 379 1.03 13.26 31.90
CA GLU A 379 1.75 12.71 33.08
C GLU A 379 3.20 12.30 32.75
#